data_AF-A0A6M0G4V1-F1
#
_entry.id   AF-A0A6M0G4V1-F1
#
_cell.length_a   1.000
_cell.length_b   1.000
_cell.length_c   1.000
_cell.angle_alpha   90.00
_cell.angle_beta   90.00
_cell.angle_gamma   90.00
#
_symmetry.space_group_name_H-M   'P 1'
#
loop_
_entity.id
_entity.type
_entity.pdbx_description
1 polymer ?
#
loop_
_entity_poly.entity_id
_entity_poly.type
_entity_poly.pdbx_seq_one_letter_code
_entity_poly.pdbx_strand_id
1 'polypeptide(L)'
;MTNNLPVDKKTDYWTVSQQFRDHIRQFFPAKQYSLLEVGCYKGLTAKSLADHFTQYLGLDVQEQYLRAARINNLFNAHVKFQKFDVYNTDWNQITFPADVVLIDAVHEYEYIKQDIDNCLQRFEQAVIIFDDYGAWESVFRAVNEAIAQGKLEVAQEIGLKQGQRLWADESNPYSYTHFGSEGLICRSNPR
;
A
#
# COMPACT_ATOMS: atom_id res chain seq x y z
N MET A 1 -13.07 -24.55 -12.94
CA MET A 1 -12.12 -24.38 -11.82
C MET A 1 -10.97 -23.53 -12.33
N THR A 2 -10.95 -22.23 -12.02
CA THR A 2 -9.76 -21.39 -12.23
C THR A 2 -9.49 -20.71 -10.91
N ASN A 3 -8.45 -21.20 -10.23
CA ASN A 3 -7.80 -20.57 -9.09
C ASN A 3 -7.33 -19.17 -9.53
N ASN A 4 -8.18 -18.15 -9.40
CA ASN A 4 -7.79 -16.78 -9.67
C ASN A 4 -7.10 -16.23 -8.42
N LEU A 5 -5.81 -16.58 -8.28
CA LEU A 5 -4.89 -15.76 -7.52
C LEU A 5 -5.06 -14.28 -7.95
N PRO A 6 -4.95 -13.33 -7.04
CA PRO A 6 -5.09 -11.92 -7.37
C PRO A 6 -4.06 -11.53 -8.42
N VAL A 7 -4.46 -10.64 -9.34
CA VAL A 7 -3.62 -10.18 -10.45
C VAL A 7 -2.29 -9.65 -9.91
N ASP A 8 -1.17 -10.07 -10.52
CA ASP A 8 0.18 -9.67 -10.13
C ASP A 8 0.59 -8.34 -10.81
N LYS A 9 1.52 -7.58 -10.22
CA LYS A 9 2.09 -6.34 -10.78
C LYS A 9 2.63 -6.52 -12.20
N LYS A 10 3.12 -7.71 -12.55
CA LYS A 10 3.57 -8.06 -13.91
C LYS A 10 2.43 -8.24 -14.92
N THR A 11 1.19 -8.22 -14.48
CA THR A 11 0.00 -8.31 -15.34
C THR A 11 -0.80 -7.00 -15.32
N ASP A 12 -0.92 -6.35 -14.16
CA ASP A 12 -1.51 -5.03 -14.00
C ASP A 12 -0.57 -4.18 -13.16
N TYR A 13 0.11 -3.21 -13.78
CA TYR A 13 1.16 -2.42 -13.11
C TYR A 13 0.64 -1.55 -11.96
N TRP A 14 -0.68 -1.35 -11.88
CA TRP A 14 -1.38 -0.59 -10.85
C TRP A 14 -1.69 -1.41 -9.58
N THR A 15 -1.08 -2.58 -9.40
CA THR A 15 -1.19 -3.34 -8.15
C THR A 15 0.18 -3.84 -7.73
N VAL A 16 0.30 -4.32 -6.50
CA VAL A 16 1.55 -4.88 -5.96
C VAL A 16 1.81 -6.31 -6.46
N SER A 17 3.07 -6.74 -6.40
CA SER A 17 3.47 -8.09 -6.76
C SER A 17 2.95 -9.13 -5.76
N GLN A 18 2.91 -10.39 -6.18
CA GLN A 18 2.63 -11.51 -5.30
C GLN A 18 3.66 -11.58 -4.17
N GLN A 19 4.94 -11.30 -4.45
CA GLN A 19 6.00 -11.28 -3.45
C GLN A 19 5.75 -10.21 -2.38
N PHE A 20 5.20 -9.06 -2.75
CA PHE A 20 4.84 -8.01 -1.82
C PHE A 20 3.77 -8.48 -0.85
N ARG A 21 2.69 -9.09 -1.37
CA ARG A 21 1.60 -9.65 -0.55
C ARG A 21 2.10 -10.78 0.36
N ASP A 22 2.98 -11.64 -0.14
CA ASP A 22 3.55 -12.74 0.64
C ASP A 22 4.41 -12.23 1.79
N HIS A 23 5.24 -11.21 1.55
CA HIS A 23 6.04 -10.60 2.61
C HIS A 23 5.19 -9.89 3.66
N ILE A 24 4.08 -9.23 3.29
CA ILE A 24 3.11 -8.70 4.26
C ILE A 24 2.57 -9.83 5.14
N ARG A 25 2.16 -10.96 4.54
CA ARG A 25 1.63 -12.10 5.29
C ARG A 25 2.65 -12.74 6.23
N GLN A 26 3.94 -12.68 5.88
CA GLN A 26 5.03 -13.18 6.71
C GLN A 26 5.33 -12.22 7.87
N PHE A 27 5.27 -10.91 7.64
CA PHE A 27 5.59 -9.90 8.65
C PHE A 27 4.49 -9.77 9.71
N PHE A 28 3.22 -9.75 9.30
CA PHE A 28 2.10 -9.62 10.23
C PHE A 28 1.55 -10.99 10.63
N PRO A 29 1.27 -11.26 11.91
CA PRO A 29 0.52 -12.44 12.29
C PRO A 29 -0.94 -12.35 11.81
N ALA A 30 -1.48 -13.49 11.37
CA ALA A 30 -2.82 -13.56 10.82
C ALA A 30 -3.88 -13.18 11.86
N LYS A 31 -4.88 -12.41 11.42
CA LYS A 31 -6.08 -11.97 12.14
C LYS A 31 -5.81 -11.25 13.46
N GLN A 32 -4.73 -10.47 13.53
CA GLN A 32 -4.44 -9.60 14.68
C GLN A 32 -4.56 -8.11 14.35
N TYR A 33 -4.27 -7.72 13.10
CA TYR A 33 -4.21 -6.33 12.68
C TYR A 33 -5.38 -5.97 11.76
N SER A 34 -5.76 -4.71 11.78
CA SER A 34 -6.60 -4.04 10.79
C SER A 34 -5.73 -3.26 9.79
N LEU A 35 -6.17 -3.17 8.53
CA LEU A 35 -5.42 -2.47 7.48
C LEU A 35 -6.27 -1.40 6.79
N LEU A 36 -5.73 -0.19 6.69
CA LEU A 36 -6.21 0.89 5.84
C LEU A 36 -5.32 0.99 4.60
N GLU A 37 -5.88 0.86 3.40
CA GLU A 37 -5.18 1.06 2.14
C GLU A 37 -5.60 2.39 1.52
N VAL A 38 -4.63 3.28 1.29
CA VAL A 38 -4.78 4.58 0.65
C VAL A 38 -4.37 4.45 -0.81
N GLY A 39 -5.34 4.55 -1.72
CA GLY A 39 -5.16 4.27 -3.14
C GLY A 39 -5.42 2.80 -3.49
N CYS A 40 -6.62 2.29 -3.17
CA CYS A 40 -6.91 0.87 -3.29
C CYS A 40 -7.16 0.36 -4.72
N TYR A 41 -7.30 1.26 -5.70
CA TYR A 41 -7.59 0.91 -7.09
C TYR A 41 -8.77 -0.09 -7.16
N LYS A 42 -8.61 -1.22 -7.85
CA LYS A 42 -9.62 -2.28 -8.01
C LYS A 42 -9.64 -3.28 -6.84
N GLY A 43 -9.07 -2.95 -5.68
CA GLY A 43 -9.09 -3.77 -4.47
C GLY A 43 -8.42 -5.15 -4.63
N LEU A 44 -7.38 -5.24 -5.46
CA LEU A 44 -6.69 -6.50 -5.77
C LEU A 44 -5.78 -6.93 -4.60
N THR A 45 -5.08 -5.97 -4.01
CA THR A 45 -4.31 -6.16 -2.77
C THR A 45 -5.24 -6.58 -1.63
N ALA A 46 -6.33 -5.85 -1.42
CA ALA A 46 -7.38 -6.20 -0.46
C ALA A 46 -7.89 -7.64 -0.63
N LYS A 47 -8.20 -8.05 -1.88
CA LYS A 47 -8.63 -9.42 -2.18
C LYS A 47 -7.57 -10.45 -1.79
N SER A 48 -6.31 -10.13 -2.04
CA SER A 48 -5.18 -10.98 -1.70
C SER A 48 -4.93 -11.09 -0.21
N LEU A 49 -5.34 -10.12 0.60
CA LEU A 49 -5.03 -10.05 2.04
C LEU A 49 -6.26 -10.21 2.93
N ALA A 50 -7.43 -10.46 2.34
CA ALA A 50 -8.70 -10.52 3.05
C ALA A 50 -8.70 -11.54 4.20
N ASP A 51 -8.17 -12.74 4.00
CA ASP A 51 -8.08 -13.74 5.07
C ASP A 51 -7.02 -13.41 6.14
N HIS A 52 -6.17 -12.40 5.94
CA HIS A 52 -5.05 -12.11 6.83
C HIS A 52 -5.32 -11.03 7.87
N PHE A 53 -6.11 -10.00 7.53
CA PHE A 53 -6.43 -8.90 8.45
C PHE A 53 -7.82 -9.07 9.09
N THR A 54 -8.02 -8.55 10.30
CA THR A 54 -9.31 -8.59 11.01
C THR A 54 -10.37 -7.77 10.29
N GLN A 55 -9.97 -6.57 9.86
CA GLN A 55 -10.76 -5.66 9.04
C GLN A 55 -9.85 -5.00 8.01
N TYR A 56 -10.45 -4.60 6.89
CA TYR A 56 -9.75 -3.92 5.81
C TYR A 56 -10.61 -2.78 5.27
N LEU A 57 -10.03 -1.59 5.11
CA LEU A 57 -10.67 -0.47 4.42
C LEU A 57 -9.77 0.01 3.29
N GLY A 58 -10.25 -0.06 2.05
CA GLY A 58 -9.62 0.58 0.90
C GLY A 58 -10.23 1.95 0.61
N LEU A 59 -9.39 2.95 0.40
CA LEU A 59 -9.77 4.30 0.02
C LEU A 59 -9.33 4.59 -1.42
N ASP A 60 -10.19 5.24 -2.19
CA ASP A 60 -9.85 5.76 -3.53
C ASP A 60 -10.75 6.97 -3.84
N VAL A 61 -10.26 7.90 -4.66
CA VAL A 61 -11.05 9.05 -5.13
C VAL A 61 -11.96 8.67 -6.30
N GLN A 62 -11.61 7.62 -7.04
CA GLN A 62 -12.27 7.19 -8.27
C GLN A 62 -13.36 6.14 -7.98
N GLU A 63 -14.62 6.56 -8.01
CA GLU A 63 -15.76 5.67 -7.75
C GLU A 63 -15.81 4.46 -8.71
N GLN A 64 -15.31 4.62 -9.94
CA GLN A 64 -15.22 3.51 -10.90
C GLN A 64 -14.30 2.37 -10.41
N TYR A 65 -13.20 2.71 -9.72
CA TYR A 65 -12.28 1.72 -9.17
C TYR A 65 -12.88 1.06 -7.93
N LEU A 66 -13.54 1.84 -7.06
CA LEU A 66 -14.25 1.31 -5.90
C LEU A 66 -15.39 0.35 -6.28
N ARG A 67 -16.10 0.59 -7.38
CA ARG A 67 -17.10 -0.35 -7.90
C ARG A 67 -16.46 -1.69 -8.28
N ALA A 68 -15.34 -1.66 -9.00
CA ALA A 68 -14.58 -2.87 -9.32
C ALA A 68 -14.01 -3.55 -8.06
N ALA A 69 -13.52 -2.78 -7.10
CA ALA A 69 -13.00 -3.27 -5.82
C ALA A 69 -14.05 -4.04 -5.02
N ARG A 70 -15.28 -3.50 -4.94
CA ARG A 70 -16.42 -4.17 -4.29
C ARG A 70 -16.79 -5.47 -5.02
N ILE A 71 -16.78 -5.48 -6.35
CA ILE A 71 -17.05 -6.70 -7.15
C ILE A 71 -15.96 -7.76 -6.90
N ASN A 72 -14.69 -7.36 -6.91
CA ASN A 72 -13.56 -8.26 -6.67
C ASN A 72 -13.56 -8.90 -5.27
N ASN A 73 -14.27 -8.29 -4.33
CA ASN A 73 -14.31 -8.65 -2.92
C ASN A 73 -15.72 -9.00 -2.41
N LEU A 74 -16.65 -9.38 -3.29
CA LEU A 74 -18.05 -9.67 -2.92
C LEU A 74 -18.23 -10.67 -1.77
N PHE A 75 -17.29 -11.60 -1.62
CA PHE A 75 -17.32 -12.65 -0.59
C PHE A 75 -16.47 -12.35 0.64
N ASN A 76 -15.83 -11.17 0.69
CA ASN A 76 -14.97 -10.74 1.80
C ASN A 76 -15.68 -9.65 2.62
N ALA A 77 -16.68 -10.05 3.43
CA ALA A 77 -17.59 -9.10 4.08
C ALA A 77 -16.91 -8.07 5.01
N HIS A 78 -15.74 -8.38 5.57
CA HIS A 78 -14.93 -7.51 6.43
C HIS A 78 -13.96 -6.59 5.65
N VAL A 79 -13.95 -6.68 4.32
CA VAL A 79 -13.24 -5.77 3.42
C VAL A 79 -14.24 -4.73 2.93
N LYS A 80 -13.97 -3.46 3.21
CA LYS A 80 -14.81 -2.31 2.85
C LYS A 80 -14.06 -1.35 1.93
N PHE A 81 -14.82 -0.55 1.19
CA PHE A 81 -14.29 0.42 0.24
C PHE A 81 -15.06 1.73 0.34
N GLN A 82 -14.33 2.83 0.52
CA GLN A 82 -14.88 4.16 0.72
C GLN A 82 -14.27 5.16 -0.25
N LYS A 83 -15.12 6.02 -0.82
CA LYS A 83 -14.66 7.16 -1.59
C LYS A 83 -14.11 8.20 -0.63
N PHE A 84 -12.84 8.54 -0.79
CA PHE A 84 -12.16 9.52 0.05
C PHE A 84 -11.03 10.18 -0.73
N ASP A 85 -11.01 11.51 -0.73
CA ASP A 85 -9.93 12.29 -1.30
C ASP A 85 -8.93 12.60 -0.19
N VAL A 86 -7.86 11.81 -0.11
CA VAL A 86 -6.85 11.89 0.96
C VAL A 86 -6.06 13.20 0.97
N TYR A 87 -6.12 13.99 -0.10
CA TYR A 87 -5.37 15.25 -0.22
C TYR A 87 -6.24 16.48 0.00
N ASN A 88 -7.56 16.36 -0.18
CA ASN A 88 -8.52 17.45 0.01
C ASN A 88 -9.47 17.25 1.20
N THR A 89 -9.29 16.18 1.99
CA THR A 89 -10.13 15.87 3.16
C THR A 89 -9.27 15.65 4.40
N ASP A 90 -9.76 16.09 5.56
CA ASP A 90 -9.12 15.84 6.85
C ASP A 90 -9.17 14.34 7.20
N TRP A 91 -8.00 13.73 7.43
CA TRP A 91 -7.87 12.31 7.80
C TRP A 91 -8.50 11.98 9.17
N ASN A 92 -8.77 12.98 10.02
CA ASN A 92 -9.57 12.76 11.24
C ASN A 92 -11.01 12.32 10.95
N GLN A 93 -11.51 12.52 9.73
CA GLN A 93 -12.80 11.99 9.28
C GLN A 93 -12.76 10.48 8.99
N ILE A 94 -11.57 9.87 8.87
CA ILE A 94 -11.41 8.43 8.76
C ILE A 94 -11.64 7.84 10.15
N THR A 95 -12.83 7.29 10.38
CA THR A 95 -13.21 6.67 11.67
C THR A 95 -12.73 5.23 11.82
N PHE A 96 -12.17 4.65 10.75
CA PHE A 96 -11.63 3.30 10.76
C PHE A 96 -10.42 3.22 11.71
N PRO A 97 -10.43 2.29 12.69
CA PRO A 97 -9.29 2.10 13.59
C PRO A 97 -8.24 1.26 12.87
N ALA A 98 -7.24 1.90 12.27
CA ALA A 98 -6.18 1.20 11.53
C ALA A 98 -4.95 0.95 12.43
N ASP A 99 -4.48 -0.28 12.46
CA ASP A 99 -3.17 -0.64 13.03
C ASP A 99 -2.04 -0.52 11.99
N VAL A 100 -2.40 -0.79 10.73
CA VAL A 100 -1.51 -0.75 9.57
C VAL A 100 -2.08 0.17 8.50
N VAL A 101 -1.25 1.04 7.93
CA VAL A 101 -1.61 1.89 6.80
C VAL A 101 -0.73 1.54 5.60
N LEU A 102 -1.34 1.16 4.49
CA LEU A 102 -0.67 0.93 3.22
C LEU A 102 -0.89 2.14 2.30
N ILE A 103 0.19 2.77 1.84
CA ILE A 103 0.19 3.94 0.98
C ILE A 103 0.59 3.51 -0.44
N ASP A 104 -0.35 3.63 -1.37
CA ASP A 104 -0.23 3.32 -2.81
C ASP A 104 -1.10 4.30 -3.62
N ALA A 105 -0.82 5.60 -3.45
CA ALA A 105 -1.62 6.69 -4.00
C ALA A 105 -0.83 7.54 -5.01
N VAL A 106 -0.65 8.84 -4.78
CA VAL A 106 0.05 9.72 -5.73
C VAL A 106 1.55 9.72 -5.44
N HIS A 107 2.35 9.36 -6.44
CA HIS A 107 3.81 9.30 -6.33
C HIS A 107 4.50 10.65 -6.55
N GLU A 108 3.90 11.77 -6.12
CA GLU A 108 4.59 13.06 -6.10
C GLU A 108 5.07 13.38 -4.69
N TYR A 109 6.27 13.94 -4.61
CA TYR A 109 7.03 14.11 -3.37
C TYR A 109 6.23 14.77 -2.23
N GLU A 110 5.52 15.85 -2.53
CA GLU A 110 4.75 16.58 -1.50
C GLU A 110 3.53 15.79 -1.01
N TYR A 111 2.87 15.02 -1.88
CA TYR A 111 1.74 14.17 -1.50
C TYR A 111 2.19 13.01 -0.61
N ILE A 112 3.33 12.40 -0.89
CA ILE A 112 3.88 11.32 -0.05
C ILE A 112 4.24 11.86 1.35
N LYS A 113 4.81 13.07 1.43
CA LYS A 113 5.06 13.73 2.72
C LYS A 113 3.77 14.01 3.48
N GLN A 114 2.74 14.48 2.78
CA GLN A 114 1.42 14.70 3.35
C GLN A 114 0.81 13.38 3.86
N ASP A 115 0.94 12.28 3.11
CA ASP A 115 0.48 10.96 3.53
C ASP A 115 1.20 10.49 4.81
N ILE A 116 2.53 10.66 4.89
CA ILE A 116 3.32 10.36 6.09
C ILE A 116 2.86 11.21 7.28
N ASP A 117 2.79 12.53 7.12
CA ASP A 117 2.44 13.44 8.21
C ASP A 117 0.99 13.18 8.70
N ASN A 118 0.05 12.92 7.78
CA ASN A 118 -1.32 12.55 8.12
C ASN A 118 -1.38 11.22 8.87
N CYS A 119 -0.62 10.20 8.44
CA CYS A 119 -0.54 8.92 9.15
C CYS A 119 -0.07 9.12 10.59
N LEU A 120 1.03 9.85 10.76
CA LEU A 120 1.66 10.09 12.07
C LEU A 120 0.79 10.95 12.99
N GLN A 121 -0.03 11.84 12.43
CA GLN A 121 -0.96 12.65 13.20
C GLN A 121 -2.21 11.85 13.60
N ARG A 122 -2.72 10.99 12.71
CA ARG A 122 -4.00 10.32 12.89
C ARG A 122 -3.89 9.01 13.67
N PHE A 123 -2.83 8.24 13.47
CA PHE A 123 -2.73 6.88 13.98
C PHE A 123 -1.58 6.78 14.99
N GLU A 124 -1.92 6.41 16.22
CA GLU A 124 -0.93 6.14 17.26
C GLU A 124 -0.14 4.86 16.91
N GLN A 125 1.19 4.92 16.99
CA GLN A 125 2.07 3.77 16.73
C GLN A 125 1.84 3.10 15.36
N ALA A 126 1.50 3.89 14.35
CA ALA A 126 1.24 3.41 13.00
C ALA A 126 2.39 2.54 12.46
N VAL A 127 2.04 1.38 11.91
CA VAL A 127 2.90 0.64 10.98
C VAL A 127 2.51 1.06 9.57
N ILE A 128 3.45 1.64 8.82
CA ILE A 128 3.19 2.20 7.50
C ILE A 128 3.90 1.34 6.45
N ILE A 129 3.18 0.98 5.40
CA ILE A 129 3.70 0.25 4.25
C ILE A 129 3.67 1.21 3.06
N PHE A 130 4.80 1.40 2.39
CA PHE A 130 4.89 2.18 1.17
C PHE A 130 5.01 1.24 -0.02
N ASP A 131 4.11 1.33 -1.01
CA ASP A 131 4.36 0.76 -2.33
C ASP A 131 5.38 1.59 -3.10
N ASP A 132 5.96 0.98 -4.12
CA ASP A 132 6.75 1.67 -5.15
C ASP A 132 7.98 2.45 -4.63
N TYR A 133 8.47 2.08 -3.44
CA TYR A 133 9.62 2.69 -2.74
C TYR A 133 10.89 2.68 -3.59
N GLY A 134 11.20 1.54 -4.21
CA GLY A 134 12.34 1.36 -5.10
C GLY A 134 12.01 1.56 -6.57
N ALA A 135 10.81 2.05 -6.89
CA ALA A 135 10.32 2.27 -8.25
C ALA A 135 10.26 3.76 -8.60
N TRP A 136 9.94 4.63 -7.63
CA TRP A 136 9.79 6.07 -7.84
C TRP A 136 10.71 6.89 -6.93
N GLU A 137 11.54 7.74 -7.54
CA GLU A 137 12.52 8.56 -6.81
C GLU A 137 11.86 9.49 -5.78
N SER A 138 10.66 10.00 -6.08
CA SER A 138 9.85 10.81 -5.17
C SER A 138 9.45 10.04 -3.90
N VAL A 139 8.97 8.80 -4.04
CA VAL A 139 8.63 7.91 -2.91
C VAL A 139 9.87 7.61 -2.10
N PHE A 140 10.93 7.17 -2.76
CA PHE A 140 12.21 6.90 -2.11
C PHE A 140 12.70 8.10 -1.30
N ARG A 141 12.73 9.29 -1.91
CA ARG A 141 13.24 10.51 -1.28
C ARG A 141 12.40 10.92 -0.07
N ALA A 142 11.08 10.95 -0.19
CA ALA A 142 10.19 11.37 0.90
C ALA A 142 10.28 10.42 2.10
N VAL A 143 10.28 9.10 1.86
CA VAL A 143 10.39 8.08 2.91
C VAL A 143 11.77 8.15 3.59
N ASN A 144 12.86 8.26 2.82
CA ASN A 144 14.20 8.38 3.41
C ASN A 144 14.40 9.69 4.18
N GLU A 145 13.80 10.80 3.75
CA GLU A 145 13.81 12.05 4.53
C GLU A 145 13.09 11.87 5.87
N ALA A 146 11.92 11.22 5.88
CA ALA A 146 11.20 10.94 7.12
C ALA A 146 11.97 9.99 8.06
N ILE A 147 12.68 9.00 7.50
CA ILE A 147 13.59 8.12 8.27
C ILE A 147 14.76 8.95 8.85
N ALA A 148 15.41 9.78 8.05
CA ALA A 148 16.53 10.61 8.49
C ALA A 148 16.13 11.64 9.56
N GLN A 149 14.87 12.11 9.53
CA GLN A 149 14.28 12.98 10.55
C GLN A 149 13.86 12.21 11.81
N GLY A 150 14.02 10.89 11.85
CA GLY A 150 13.63 10.04 12.97
C GLY A 150 12.12 9.87 13.12
N LYS A 151 11.31 10.29 12.13
CA LYS A 151 9.84 10.10 12.13
C LYS A 151 9.46 8.63 11.91
N LEU A 152 10.27 7.92 11.12
CA LEU A 152 10.04 6.53 10.74
C LEU A 152 11.28 5.69 11.05
N GLU A 153 11.05 4.45 11.48
CA GLU A 153 12.07 3.41 11.61
C GLU A 153 11.79 2.29 10.60
N VAL A 154 12.80 1.87 9.85
CA VAL A 154 12.68 0.77 8.88
C VAL A 154 12.44 -0.55 9.62
N ALA A 155 11.38 -1.26 9.24
CA ALA A 155 11.07 -2.57 9.78
C ALA A 155 11.45 -3.71 8.81
N GLN A 156 11.06 -3.60 7.54
CA GLN A 156 11.32 -4.63 6.53
C GLN A 156 11.16 -4.11 5.09
N GLU A 157 12.08 -4.48 4.22
CA GLU A 157 11.92 -4.37 2.75
C GLU A 157 11.00 -5.48 2.22
N ILE A 158 10.06 -5.15 1.33
CA ILE A 158 9.06 -6.10 0.80
C ILE A 158 8.92 -6.05 -0.72
N GLY A 159 8.31 -7.09 -1.29
CA GLY A 159 8.13 -7.23 -2.73
C GLY A 159 9.42 -7.51 -3.51
N LEU A 160 9.43 -7.11 -4.79
CA LEU A 160 10.57 -7.27 -5.68
C LEU A 160 11.81 -6.58 -5.10
N LYS A 161 12.98 -7.18 -5.31
CA LYS A 161 14.26 -6.70 -4.80
C LYS A 161 14.90 -5.67 -5.72
N GLN A 162 15.81 -4.89 -5.16
CA GLN A 162 16.71 -4.03 -5.92
C GLN A 162 17.38 -4.80 -7.07
N GLY A 163 17.44 -4.17 -8.24
CA GLY A 163 17.99 -4.75 -9.46
C GLY A 163 17.03 -5.68 -10.21
N GLN A 164 15.89 -6.05 -9.62
CA GLN A 164 14.87 -6.80 -10.35
C GLN A 164 14.07 -5.88 -11.26
N ARG A 165 13.87 -6.33 -12.49
CA ARG A 165 13.06 -5.65 -13.49
C ARG A 165 11.61 -6.12 -13.41
N LEU A 166 10.67 -5.19 -13.60
CA LEU A 166 9.25 -5.52 -13.56
C LEU A 166 8.84 -6.38 -14.78
N TRP A 167 9.20 -5.96 -16.00
CA TRP A 167 9.06 -6.78 -17.22
C TRP A 167 10.41 -7.01 -17.91
N ALA A 168 10.62 -8.23 -18.43
CA ALA A 168 11.83 -8.54 -19.20
C ALA A 168 11.89 -7.78 -20.54
N ASP A 169 10.73 -7.51 -21.13
CA ASP A 169 10.59 -6.77 -22.38
C ASP A 169 10.87 -5.27 -22.18
N GLU A 170 11.95 -4.78 -22.80
CA GLU A 170 12.39 -3.38 -22.75
C GLU A 170 11.51 -2.44 -23.59
N SER A 171 10.69 -2.98 -24.48
CA SER A 171 9.74 -2.19 -25.26
C SER A 171 8.45 -1.86 -24.49
N ASN A 172 8.22 -2.51 -23.34
CA ASN A 172 7.09 -2.20 -22.49
C ASN A 172 7.33 -0.83 -21.79
N PRO A 173 6.49 0.19 -22.05
CA PRO A 173 6.68 1.53 -21.50
C PRO A 173 6.51 1.59 -19.97
N TYR A 174 5.97 0.55 -19.35
CA TYR A 174 5.83 0.42 -17.90
C TYR A 174 6.97 -0.36 -17.26
N SER A 175 7.93 -0.88 -18.04
CA SER A 175 9.06 -1.61 -17.49
C SER A 175 10.11 -0.68 -16.89
N TYR A 176 10.50 -0.97 -15.65
CA TYR A 176 11.58 -0.32 -14.94
C TYR A 176 12.38 -1.33 -14.13
N THR A 177 13.60 -0.96 -13.76
CA THR A 177 14.45 -1.73 -12.84
C THR A 177 14.37 -1.07 -11.48
N HIS A 178 14.04 -1.84 -10.44
CA HIS A 178 13.94 -1.28 -9.10
C HIS A 178 15.32 -0.84 -8.60
N PHE A 179 15.45 0.39 -8.14
CA PHE A 179 16.67 0.90 -7.52
C PHE A 179 16.69 0.67 -5.99
N GLY A 180 15.56 0.24 -5.41
CA GLY A 180 15.39 -0.28 -4.05
C GLY A 180 14.47 -1.51 -4.04
N SER A 181 13.89 -1.90 -2.89
CA SER A 181 12.79 -2.88 -2.88
C SER A 181 11.49 -2.28 -3.42
N GLU A 182 10.56 -3.11 -3.90
CA GLU A 182 9.23 -2.67 -4.35
C GLU A 182 8.52 -1.87 -3.26
N GLY A 183 8.50 -2.38 -2.03
CA GLY A 183 7.94 -1.66 -0.89
C GLY A 183 8.82 -1.66 0.34
N LEU A 184 8.41 -0.84 1.31
CA LEU A 184 9.07 -0.70 2.60
C LEU A 184 8.03 -0.64 3.72
N ILE A 185 8.20 -1.48 4.73
CA ILE A 185 7.45 -1.41 5.99
C ILE A 185 8.27 -0.57 6.96
N CYS A 186 7.64 0.45 7.53
CA CYS A 186 8.19 1.31 8.59
C CYS A 186 7.29 1.31 9.82
N ARG A 187 7.88 1.59 10.99
CA ARG A 187 7.15 1.93 12.20
C ARG A 187 7.27 3.42 12.47
N SER A 188 6.18 4.04 12.91
CA SER A 188 6.26 5.38 13.49
C SER A 188 7.09 5.33 14.77
N ASN A 189 8.00 6.29 14.91
CA ASN A 189 8.78 6.44 16.14
C ASN A 189 7.94 7.24 17.15
N PRO A 190 7.72 6.75 18.38
CA PRO A 190 7.10 7.55 19.42
C PRO A 190 7.92 8.84 19.62
N ARG A 191 7.24 9.99 19.58
CA ARG A 191 7.85 11.27 19.98
C ARG A 191 8.05 11.32 21.49
#